data_AF-A0A8T2Q9B4-F1
#
_entry.id   AF-A0A8T2Q9B4-F1
#
_cell.length_a   1.000
_cell.length_b   1.000
_cell.length_c   1.000
_cell.angle_alpha   90.00
_cell.angle_beta   90.00
_cell.angle_gamma   90.00
#
_symmetry.space_group_name_H-M   'P 1'
#
loop_
_entity.id
_entity.type
_entity.pdbx_description
1 polymer ?
#
loop_
_entity_poly.entity_id
_entity_poly.type
_entity_poly.pdbx_seq_one_letter_code
_entity_poly.pdbx_strand_id
1 'polypeptide(L)'
;MLEEEGDGDEDIVLGDGADGGGVNIGQTKWGEKALSIAKVVVAEFGDNFSLYAFKATSESRIYVRVDKHSDKYGSPTMDEIEKFSSIYGERLEAAGQTGAVPDNIDLEVSSPGAERVVQVPDQLIRFKGLPMFVRYEEVSDNEDRTSYPVVKDSILEFVSLDPELGKSVWKLANVRANREQAGKGRGLTKKQKEWRMELPLSSLRLVRLFMDI
;
A
#
# COMPACT_ATOMS: atom_id res chain seq x y z
N MET A 1 -32.02 -4.27 7.16
CA MET A 1 -31.16 -4.53 5.99
C MET A 1 -29.77 -4.26 6.51
N LEU A 2 -29.09 -5.32 6.94
CA LEU A 2 -27.69 -5.23 7.35
C LEU A 2 -26.92 -5.12 6.03
N GLU A 3 -26.21 -4.02 5.83
CA GLU A 3 -25.24 -3.91 4.75
C GLU A 3 -24.21 -5.00 5.01
N GLU A 4 -24.15 -5.98 4.11
CA GLU A 4 -23.06 -6.94 4.08
C GLU A 4 -21.79 -6.14 3.78
N GLU A 5 -20.90 -6.04 4.77
CA GLU A 5 -19.54 -5.56 4.57
C GLU A 5 -18.91 -6.43 3.48
N GLY A 6 -18.83 -5.90 2.26
CA GLY A 6 -18.10 -6.52 1.16
C GLY A 6 -16.66 -6.73 1.58
N ASP A 7 -16.12 -7.89 1.26
CA ASP A 7 -14.79 -8.38 1.69
C ASP A 7 -13.66 -7.53 1.06
N GLY A 8 -13.41 -6.36 1.66
CA GLY A 8 -12.17 -5.57 1.84
C GLY A 8 -11.21 -5.23 0.69
N ASP A 9 -11.13 -6.01 -0.39
CA ASP A 9 -10.00 -5.96 -1.35
C ASP A 9 -10.41 -5.66 -2.80
N GLU A 10 -11.70 -5.72 -3.14
CA GLU A 10 -12.19 -5.38 -4.49
C GLU A 10 -12.23 -3.86 -4.75
N ASP A 11 -12.21 -3.05 -3.69
CA ASP A 11 -12.29 -1.59 -3.77
C ASP A 11 -10.91 -0.88 -3.82
N ILE A 12 -9.81 -1.62 -3.68
CA ILE A 12 -8.46 -1.02 -3.68
C ILE A 12 -8.03 -0.68 -5.11
N VAL A 13 -7.94 0.62 -5.42
CA VAL A 13 -7.45 1.12 -6.69
C VAL A 13 -6.01 1.63 -6.53
N LEU A 14 -5.05 0.94 -7.16
CA LEU A 14 -3.63 1.32 -7.07
C LEU A 14 -3.38 2.75 -7.57
N GLY A 15 -2.66 3.55 -6.78
CA GLY A 15 -2.30 4.91 -7.17
C GLY A 15 -3.41 5.95 -7.02
N ASP A 16 -4.51 5.61 -6.34
CA ASP A 16 -5.67 6.48 -6.17
C ASP A 16 -5.45 7.67 -5.22
N GLY A 17 -4.31 7.73 -4.53
CA GLY A 17 -3.98 8.73 -3.52
C GLY A 17 -4.58 8.46 -2.14
N ALA A 18 -5.17 7.28 -1.92
CA ALA A 18 -5.70 6.81 -0.65
C ALA A 18 -5.10 5.45 -0.25
N ASP A 19 -5.90 4.40 -0.10
CA ASP A 19 -5.43 3.07 0.30
C ASP A 19 -4.49 2.43 -0.72
N GLY A 20 -4.71 2.68 -2.01
CA GLY A 20 -3.83 2.25 -3.09
C GLY A 20 -2.49 2.99 -3.15
N GLY A 21 -2.28 3.97 -2.27
CA GLY A 21 -1.09 4.81 -2.23
C GLY A 21 -0.98 5.76 -3.42
N GLY A 22 0.18 6.40 -3.56
CA GLY A 22 0.49 7.23 -4.72
C GLY A 22 -0.12 8.64 -4.65
N VAL A 23 -0.21 9.30 -5.80
CA VAL A 23 -0.59 10.72 -5.87
C VAL A 23 -1.76 10.89 -6.82
N ASN A 24 -2.82 11.53 -6.34
CA ASN A 24 -3.99 11.89 -7.13
C ASN A 24 -4.40 13.34 -6.85
N ILE A 25 -3.99 14.26 -7.70
CA ILE A 25 -4.34 15.69 -7.58
C ILE A 25 -5.73 16.02 -8.15
N GLY A 26 -6.48 15.02 -8.63
CA GLY A 26 -7.78 15.19 -9.26
C GLY A 26 -7.74 16.13 -10.47
N GLN A 27 -8.86 16.81 -10.73
CA GLN A 27 -8.97 17.87 -11.74
C GLN A 27 -8.75 19.27 -11.12
N THR A 28 -7.88 19.37 -10.12
CA THR A 28 -7.61 20.65 -9.44
C THR A 28 -6.54 21.44 -10.19
N LYS A 29 -6.67 22.78 -10.20
CA LYS A 29 -5.61 23.67 -10.73
C LYS A 29 -4.49 23.95 -9.73
N TRP A 30 -4.73 23.62 -8.47
CA TRP A 30 -3.87 23.97 -7.32
C TRP A 30 -3.22 22.75 -6.67
N GLY A 31 -3.66 21.52 -6.98
CA GLY A 31 -3.18 20.30 -6.34
C GLY A 31 -1.69 20.06 -6.49
N GLU A 32 -1.10 20.41 -7.64
CA GLU A 32 0.36 20.37 -7.83
C GLU A 32 1.09 21.29 -6.84
N LYS A 33 0.55 22.48 -6.60
CA LYS A 33 1.15 23.42 -5.64
C LYS A 33 1.06 22.86 -4.22
N ALA A 34 -0.10 22.35 -3.83
CA ALA A 34 -0.29 21.71 -2.52
C ALA A 34 0.64 20.51 -2.33
N LEU A 35 0.72 19.61 -3.32
CA LEU A 35 1.63 18.47 -3.32
C LEU A 35 3.10 18.91 -3.18
N SER A 36 3.51 19.96 -3.90
CA SER A 36 4.87 20.49 -3.80
C SER A 36 5.20 20.95 -2.38
N ILE A 37 4.24 21.60 -1.70
CA ILE A 37 4.40 22.02 -0.31
C ILE A 37 4.52 20.79 0.59
N ALA A 38 3.64 19.78 0.44
CA ALA A 38 3.69 18.54 1.22
C ALA A 38 5.03 17.82 1.09
N LYS A 39 5.60 17.77 -0.13
CA LYS A 39 6.92 17.19 -0.40
C LYS A 39 8.05 17.94 0.31
N VAL A 40 7.98 19.27 0.40
CA VAL A 40 8.96 20.06 1.16
C VAL A 40 8.79 19.79 2.66
N VAL A 41 7.56 19.76 3.17
CA VAL A 41 7.31 19.50 4.60
C VAL A 41 7.81 18.12 5.00
N VAL A 42 7.51 17.06 4.23
CA VAL A 42 7.95 15.70 4.60
C VAL A 42 9.48 15.58 4.61
N ALA A 43 10.17 16.28 3.71
CA ALA A 43 11.63 16.27 3.65
C ALA A 43 12.29 16.89 4.90
N GLU A 44 11.60 17.80 5.60
CA GLU A 44 12.10 18.39 6.86
C GLU A 44 12.09 17.41 8.04
N PHE A 45 11.36 16.30 7.91
CA PHE A 45 11.37 15.19 8.87
C PHE A 45 12.56 14.24 8.62
N GLY A 46 13.30 14.46 7.54
CA GLY A 46 14.48 13.70 7.12
C GLY A 46 14.15 12.46 6.29
N ASP A 47 15.20 11.77 5.85
CA ASP A 47 15.11 10.61 4.93
C ASP A 47 14.36 9.39 5.50
N ASN A 48 14.00 9.44 6.78
CA ASN A 48 13.18 8.42 7.43
C ASN A 48 11.68 8.56 7.11
N PHE A 49 11.25 9.64 6.45
CA PHE A 49 9.85 9.88 6.13
C PHE A 49 9.64 10.13 4.64
N SER A 50 8.48 9.73 4.15
CA SER A 50 8.03 10.02 2.79
C SER A 50 6.51 10.12 2.73
N LEU A 51 5.98 10.62 1.61
CA LEU A 51 4.54 10.56 1.35
C LEU A 51 4.21 9.17 0.81
N TYR A 52 3.38 8.43 1.54
CA TYR A 52 2.78 7.20 1.04
C TYR A 52 1.67 7.50 0.03
N ALA A 53 0.76 8.42 0.41
CA ALA A 53 -0.36 8.82 -0.41
C ALA A 53 -0.62 10.32 -0.32
N PHE A 54 -1.10 10.89 -1.41
CA PHE A 54 -1.58 12.26 -1.48
C PHE A 54 -2.80 12.34 -2.39
N LYS A 55 -3.87 12.95 -1.92
CA LYS A 55 -5.07 13.23 -2.72
C LYS A 55 -5.54 14.65 -2.54
N ALA A 56 -5.83 15.34 -3.64
CA ALA A 56 -6.52 16.63 -3.64
C ALA A 56 -7.82 16.53 -4.44
N THR A 57 -8.90 17.13 -3.94
CA THR A 57 -10.23 17.08 -4.57
C THR A 57 -10.73 18.46 -4.99
N SER A 58 -11.74 18.51 -5.86
CA SER A 58 -12.38 19.76 -6.30
C SER A 58 -13.04 20.54 -5.16
N GLU A 59 -13.43 19.86 -4.09
CA GLU A 59 -14.09 20.41 -2.90
C GLU A 59 -13.11 21.03 -1.90
N SER A 60 -11.88 21.32 -2.33
CA SER A 60 -10.81 21.87 -1.48
C SER A 60 -10.48 20.96 -0.30
N ARG A 61 -10.49 19.63 -0.51
CA ARG A 61 -10.02 18.66 0.48
C ARG A 61 -8.66 18.11 0.09
N ILE A 62 -7.81 17.88 1.09
CA ILE A 62 -6.54 17.18 0.94
C ILE A 62 -6.48 16.01 1.93
N TYR A 63 -6.10 14.85 1.43
CA TYR A 63 -5.75 13.68 2.22
C TYR A 63 -4.25 13.41 2.04
N VAL A 64 -3.52 13.28 3.14
CA VAL A 64 -2.09 12.94 3.13
C VAL A 64 -1.86 11.73 4.01
N ARG A 65 -1.11 10.76 3.50
CA ARG A 65 -0.61 9.64 4.29
C ARG A 65 0.91 9.69 4.36
N VAL A 66 1.45 9.76 5.57
CA VAL A 66 2.90 9.86 5.81
C VAL A 66 3.45 8.48 6.17
N ASP A 67 4.52 8.07 5.49
CA ASP A 67 5.23 6.81 5.72
C ASP A 67 6.46 7.05 6.61
N LYS A 68 6.74 6.12 7.53
CA LYS A 68 7.96 6.11 8.35
C LYS A 68 8.81 4.86 8.05
N HIS A 69 9.96 5.04 7.43
CA HIS A 69 10.81 3.96 6.92
C HIS A 69 11.36 3.04 8.02
N SER A 70 11.67 3.59 9.19
CA SER A 70 12.16 2.84 10.35
C SER A 70 11.08 2.02 11.07
N ASP A 71 9.80 2.30 10.83
CA ASP A 71 8.71 1.53 11.43
C ASP A 71 8.44 0.25 10.64
N LYS A 72 8.10 -0.83 11.36
CA LYS A 72 7.87 -2.16 10.80
C LYS A 72 6.74 -2.18 9.76
N TYR A 73 5.67 -1.42 9.97
CA TYR A 73 4.52 -1.32 9.08
C TYR A 73 4.50 0.00 8.30
N GLY A 74 5.46 0.88 8.55
CA GLY A 74 5.54 2.21 7.94
C GLY A 74 4.68 3.26 8.61
N SER A 75 4.28 3.06 9.86
CA SER A 75 3.41 3.99 10.59
C SER A 75 4.23 5.00 11.41
N PRO A 76 4.07 6.32 11.15
CA PRO A 76 4.48 7.36 12.09
C PRO A 76 3.70 7.28 13.42
N THR A 77 4.23 7.94 14.46
CA THR A 77 3.49 8.14 15.72
C THR A 77 2.44 9.24 15.57
N MET A 78 1.49 9.32 16.51
CA MET A 78 0.49 10.39 16.52
C MET A 78 1.14 11.78 16.58
N ASP A 79 2.12 11.98 17.46
CA ASP A 79 2.87 13.24 17.57
C ASP A 79 3.56 13.63 16.25
N GLU A 80 4.08 12.66 15.49
CA GLU A 80 4.71 12.91 14.19
C GLU A 80 3.68 13.34 13.13
N ILE A 81 2.49 12.71 13.14
CA ILE A 81 1.36 13.09 12.27
C ILE A 81 0.84 14.49 12.62
N GLU A 82 0.63 14.78 13.90
CA GLU A 82 0.17 16.10 14.38
C GLU A 82 1.16 17.20 14.00
N LYS A 83 2.46 16.94 14.19
CA LYS A 83 3.51 17.88 13.78
C LYS A 83 3.52 18.12 12.27
N PHE A 84 3.38 17.07 11.47
CA PHE A 84 3.30 17.21 10.01
C PHE A 84 2.07 18.03 9.62
N SER A 85 0.91 17.70 10.19
CA SER A 85 -0.36 18.37 9.93
C SER A 85 -0.29 19.87 10.24
N SER A 86 0.28 20.23 11.39
CA SER A 86 0.46 21.65 11.78
C SER A 86 1.34 22.41 10.80
N ILE A 87 2.54 21.90 10.48
CA ILE A 87 3.48 22.60 9.58
C ILE A 87 2.91 22.70 8.16
N TYR A 88 2.27 21.63 7.68
CA TYR A 88 1.69 21.61 6.35
C TYR A 88 0.48 22.55 6.25
N GLY A 89 -0.40 22.55 7.27
CA GLY A 89 -1.53 23.46 7.37
C GLY A 89 -1.12 24.94 7.33
N GLU A 90 -0.12 25.34 8.12
CA GLU A 90 0.41 26.72 8.12
C GLU A 90 0.91 27.15 6.73
N ARG A 91 1.56 26.24 5.99
CA ARG A 91 2.06 26.53 4.64
C ARG A 91 0.95 26.59 3.59
N LEU A 92 -0.10 25.78 3.76
CA LEU A 92 -1.29 25.87 2.93
C LEU A 92 -2.01 27.19 3.15
N GLU A 93 -2.18 27.62 4.40
CA GLU A 93 -2.78 28.92 4.73
C GLU A 93 -1.99 30.08 4.11
N ALA A 94 -0.66 30.09 4.26
CA ALA A 94 0.20 31.09 3.63
C ALA A 94 0.11 31.07 2.09
N ALA A 95 -0.01 29.90 1.48
CA ALA A 95 -0.23 29.77 0.04
C ALA A 95 -1.63 30.25 -0.39
N GLY A 96 -2.64 30.03 0.44
CA GLY A 96 -4.01 30.54 0.26
C GLY A 96 -4.05 32.05 0.16
N GLN A 97 -3.39 32.75 1.08
CA GLN A 97 -3.27 34.21 1.09
C GLN A 97 -2.68 34.81 -0.21
N THR A 98 -1.90 34.01 -0.96
CA THR A 98 -1.34 34.41 -2.27
C THR A 98 -2.17 33.98 -3.47
N GLY A 99 -3.29 33.30 -3.24
CA GLY A 99 -4.15 32.71 -4.27
C GLY A 99 -3.55 31.47 -4.96
N ALA A 100 -2.48 30.90 -4.41
CA ALA A 100 -1.78 29.75 -5.01
C ALA A 100 -2.50 28.41 -4.74
N VAL A 101 -3.29 28.35 -3.66
CA VAL A 101 -4.23 27.28 -3.33
C VAL A 101 -5.52 27.92 -2.76
N PRO A 102 -6.63 27.18 -2.60
CA PRO A 102 -7.84 27.71 -1.96
C PRO A 102 -7.59 28.11 -0.49
N ASP A 103 -8.29 29.13 0.00
CA ASP A 103 -8.13 29.62 1.38
C ASP A 103 -8.65 28.64 2.45
N ASN A 104 -9.72 27.91 2.14
CA ASN A 104 -10.41 27.02 3.08
C ASN A 104 -10.21 25.56 2.68
N ILE A 105 -9.00 25.04 2.90
CA ILE A 105 -8.69 23.63 2.65
C ILE A 105 -9.03 22.79 3.88
N ASP A 106 -9.79 21.73 3.67
CA ASP A 106 -10.02 20.66 4.65
C ASP A 106 -8.85 19.67 4.55
N LEU A 107 -8.06 19.53 5.62
CA LEU A 107 -6.82 18.73 5.63
C LEU A 107 -6.96 17.53 6.56
N GLU A 108 -6.79 16.34 6.00
CA GLU A 108 -6.66 15.10 6.75
C GLU A 108 -5.25 14.51 6.58
N VAL A 109 -4.59 14.20 7.70
CA VAL A 109 -3.27 13.57 7.71
C VAL A 109 -3.33 12.30 8.54
N SER A 110 -2.85 11.19 7.97
CA SER A 110 -2.85 9.87 8.62
C SER A 110 -1.62 9.04 8.24
N SER A 111 -1.52 7.82 8.78
CA SER A 111 -0.54 6.82 8.34
C SER A 111 -1.14 5.90 7.26
N PRO A 112 -0.34 5.05 6.58
CA PRO A 112 -0.83 4.12 5.55
C PRO A 112 -1.77 3.02 6.06
N GLY A 113 -1.79 2.77 7.38
CA GLY A 113 -2.49 1.64 7.99
C GLY A 113 -1.67 0.35 8.00
N ALA A 114 -2.11 -0.63 8.81
CA ALA A 114 -1.40 -1.90 9.01
C ALA A 114 -1.47 -2.85 7.80
N GLU A 115 -2.48 -2.68 6.95
CA GLU A 115 -2.72 -3.49 5.74
C GLU A 115 -2.44 -2.71 4.45
N ARG A 116 -1.54 -1.73 4.52
CA ARG A 116 -1.15 -0.88 3.38
C ARG A 116 -0.77 -1.70 2.13
N VAL A 117 -1.00 -1.10 0.97
CA VAL A 117 -0.44 -1.58 -0.28
C VAL A 117 1.08 -1.46 -0.25
N VAL A 118 1.74 -2.48 -0.79
CA VAL A 118 3.19 -2.55 -0.97
C VAL A 118 3.49 -2.19 -2.42
N GLN A 119 4.25 -1.12 -2.63
CA GLN A 119 4.68 -0.73 -3.98
C GLN A 119 5.69 -1.75 -4.51
N VAL A 120 5.33 -2.40 -5.61
CA VAL A 120 6.14 -3.44 -6.24
C VAL A 120 6.91 -2.83 -7.41
N PRO A 121 8.22 -3.10 -7.55
CA PRO A 121 9.06 -3.96 -6.68
C PRO A 121 9.67 -3.23 -5.47
N ASP A 122 9.65 -1.91 -5.45
CA ASP A 122 10.52 -1.06 -4.62
C ASP A 122 10.42 -1.31 -3.11
N GLN A 123 9.25 -1.72 -2.61
CA GLN A 123 8.99 -1.92 -1.18
C GLN A 123 9.03 -3.40 -0.75
N LEU A 124 9.18 -4.34 -1.68
CA LEU A 124 9.19 -5.78 -1.35
C LEU A 124 10.32 -6.13 -0.37
N ILE A 125 11.51 -5.58 -0.59
CA ILE A 125 12.67 -5.80 0.29
C ILE A 125 12.43 -5.21 1.67
N ARG A 126 11.84 -4.01 1.74
CA ARG A 126 11.58 -3.31 3.00
C ARG A 126 10.66 -4.12 3.92
N PHE A 127 9.63 -4.75 3.36
CA PHE A 127 8.65 -5.53 4.13
C PHE A 127 8.94 -7.04 4.12
N LYS A 128 10.15 -7.44 3.73
CA LYS A 128 10.58 -8.84 3.79
C LYS A 128 10.39 -9.42 5.19
N GLY A 129 9.87 -10.64 5.28
CA GLY A 129 9.58 -11.27 6.57
C GLY A 129 8.16 -11.04 7.09
N LEU A 130 7.41 -10.10 6.52
CA LEU A 130 6.00 -9.89 6.85
C LEU A 130 5.09 -10.73 5.96
N PRO A 131 3.98 -11.26 6.51
CA PRO A 131 2.93 -11.83 5.69
C PRO A 131 2.29 -10.73 4.82
N MET A 132 2.04 -11.07 3.57
CA MET A 132 1.41 -10.21 2.58
C MET A 132 0.27 -10.97 1.91
N PHE A 133 -0.85 -10.30 1.71
CA PHE A 133 -1.85 -10.76 0.76
C PHE A 133 -1.33 -10.45 -0.65
N VAL A 134 -1.31 -11.45 -1.51
CA VAL A 134 -0.80 -11.39 -2.88
C VAL A 134 -1.88 -11.87 -3.83
N ARG A 135 -2.40 -10.96 -4.63
CA ARG A 135 -3.28 -11.24 -5.77
C ARG A 135 -2.45 -11.25 -7.05
N TYR A 136 -2.54 -12.31 -7.82
CA TYR A 136 -1.77 -12.49 -9.03
C TYR A 136 -2.54 -13.27 -10.10
N GLU A 137 -2.17 -13.07 -11.36
CA GLU A 137 -2.67 -13.86 -12.47
C GLU A 137 -1.76 -15.03 -12.78
N GLU A 138 -2.37 -16.19 -13.01
CA GLU A 138 -1.69 -17.39 -13.50
C GLU A 138 -2.39 -17.86 -14.77
N VAL A 139 -1.64 -18.38 -15.73
CA VAL A 139 -2.21 -18.97 -16.93
C VAL A 139 -2.65 -20.39 -16.59
N SER A 140 -3.95 -20.68 -16.70
CA SER A 140 -4.45 -22.03 -16.59
C SER A 140 -4.78 -22.59 -17.96
N ASP A 141 -4.41 -23.85 -18.17
CA ASP A 141 -4.88 -24.63 -19.31
C ASP A 141 -6.13 -25.40 -18.91
N ASN A 142 -7.19 -25.32 -19.71
CA ASN A 142 -8.32 -26.24 -19.60
C ASN A 142 -8.06 -27.52 -20.40
N GLU A 143 -9.00 -28.48 -20.32
CA GLU A 143 -8.96 -29.73 -21.08
C GLU A 143 -8.88 -29.51 -22.60
N ASP A 144 -9.38 -28.36 -23.08
CA ASP A 144 -9.37 -27.94 -24.48
C ASP A 144 -8.09 -27.18 -24.91
N ARG A 145 -7.09 -27.05 -24.03
CA ARG A 145 -5.82 -26.32 -24.26
C ARG A 145 -6.00 -24.85 -24.64
N THR A 146 -7.12 -24.23 -24.28
CA THR A 146 -7.24 -22.78 -24.33
C THR A 146 -6.71 -22.21 -23.02
N SER A 147 -5.61 -21.48 -23.13
CA SER A 147 -4.97 -20.80 -22.00
C SER A 147 -5.74 -19.53 -21.68
N TYR A 148 -6.18 -19.36 -20.43
CA TYR A 148 -6.83 -18.14 -19.95
C TYR A 148 -6.23 -17.68 -18.61
N PRO A 149 -6.20 -16.36 -18.35
CA PRO A 149 -5.73 -15.84 -17.08
C PRO A 149 -6.72 -16.16 -15.97
N VAL A 150 -6.23 -16.69 -14.86
CA VAL A 150 -6.97 -16.91 -13.62
C VAL A 150 -6.34 -16.08 -12.53
N VAL A 151 -7.16 -15.23 -11.90
CA VAL A 151 -6.74 -14.48 -10.71
C VAL A 151 -6.76 -15.41 -9.50
N LYS A 152 -5.67 -15.41 -8.74
CA LYS A 152 -5.49 -16.17 -7.52
C LYS A 152 -5.03 -15.26 -6.40
N ASP A 153 -5.50 -15.58 -5.20
CA ASP A 153 -5.14 -14.89 -3.95
C ASP A 153 -4.37 -15.85 -3.05
N SER A 154 -3.33 -15.37 -2.39
CA SER A 154 -2.52 -16.15 -1.45
C SER A 154 -1.88 -15.26 -0.40
N ILE A 155 -1.73 -15.76 0.83
CA ILE A 155 -0.97 -15.07 1.87
C ILE A 155 0.45 -15.59 1.90
N LEU A 156 1.39 -14.77 1.43
CA LEU A 156 2.77 -15.15 1.15
C LEU A 156 3.74 -14.26 1.91
N GLU A 157 4.99 -14.72 2.05
CA GLU A 157 6.11 -13.91 2.52
C GLU A 157 7.12 -13.77 1.38
N PHE A 158 7.56 -12.54 1.10
CA PHE A 158 8.55 -12.27 0.08
C PHE A 158 9.92 -12.87 0.46
N VAL A 159 10.60 -13.51 -0.49
CA VAL A 159 11.91 -14.15 -0.30
C VAL A 159 13.01 -13.38 -1.01
N SER A 160 12.87 -13.16 -2.31
CA SER A 160 13.87 -12.52 -3.16
C SER A 160 13.28 -11.99 -4.45
N LEU A 161 13.96 -11.05 -5.08
CA LEU A 161 13.65 -10.50 -6.40
C LEU A 161 14.84 -10.79 -7.32
N ASP A 162 14.55 -11.31 -8.50
CA ASP A 162 15.45 -11.33 -9.63
C ASP A 162 15.13 -10.13 -10.53
N PRO A 163 15.92 -9.05 -10.48
CA PRO A 163 15.67 -7.85 -11.27
C PRO A 163 15.94 -8.05 -12.76
N GLU A 164 16.80 -9.01 -13.14
CA GLU A 164 17.12 -9.29 -14.54
C GLU A 164 15.97 -10.00 -15.24
N LEU A 165 15.34 -10.97 -14.53
CA LEU A 165 14.20 -11.72 -15.04
C LEU A 165 12.84 -11.07 -14.73
N GLY A 166 12.82 -10.01 -13.91
CA GLY A 166 11.58 -9.39 -13.45
C GLY A 166 10.69 -10.37 -12.69
N LYS A 167 11.30 -11.23 -11.87
CA LYS A 167 10.61 -12.29 -11.13
C LYS A 167 10.80 -12.15 -9.63
N SER A 168 9.71 -12.33 -8.90
CA SER A 168 9.68 -12.36 -7.43
C SER A 168 9.53 -13.79 -6.93
N VAL A 169 10.22 -14.12 -5.84
CA VAL A 169 10.16 -15.43 -5.18
C VAL A 169 9.45 -15.28 -3.85
N TRP A 170 8.50 -16.17 -3.61
CA TRP A 170 7.63 -16.16 -2.45
C TRP A 170 7.66 -17.51 -1.73
N LYS A 171 7.32 -17.50 -0.45
CA LYS A 171 7.02 -18.71 0.33
C LYS A 171 5.69 -18.54 1.06
N LEU A 172 5.11 -19.65 1.51
CA LEU A 172 3.88 -19.59 2.29
C LEU A 172 4.12 -18.87 3.62
N ALA A 173 3.29 -17.87 3.93
CA ALA A 173 3.39 -17.18 5.21
C ALA A 173 2.92 -18.09 6.35
N ASN A 174 3.62 -18.05 7.49
CA ASN A 174 3.22 -18.81 8.67
C ASN A 174 2.14 -18.06 9.48
N VAL A 175 0.94 -17.96 8.91
CA VAL A 175 -0.24 -17.31 9.50
C VAL A 175 -1.37 -18.31 9.75
N ARG A 176 -2.36 -17.92 10.57
CA ARG A 176 -3.47 -18.79 10.96
C ARG A 176 -4.26 -19.27 9.75
N ALA A 177 -4.59 -18.38 8.84
CA ALA A 177 -5.32 -18.69 7.60
C ALA A 177 -4.65 -19.81 6.78
N ASN A 178 -3.32 -19.77 6.65
CA ASN A 178 -2.56 -20.80 5.92
C ASN A 178 -2.40 -22.10 6.71
N ARG A 179 -2.34 -22.03 8.05
CA ARG A 179 -2.24 -23.20 8.93
C ARG A 179 -3.53 -24.01 8.95
N GLU A 180 -4.68 -23.33 9.01
CA GLU A 180 -5.99 -23.98 9.13
C GLU A 180 -6.34 -24.86 7.92
N GLN A 181 -5.80 -24.55 6.73
CA GLN A 181 -5.90 -25.41 5.54
C GLN A 181 -5.27 -26.81 5.75
N ALA A 182 -4.31 -26.96 6.68
CA ALA A 182 -3.69 -28.23 7.03
C ALA A 182 -4.34 -28.92 8.25
N GLY A 183 -5.37 -28.31 8.84
CA GLY A 183 -6.10 -28.77 10.03
C GLY A 183 -5.84 -27.90 11.27
N LYS A 184 -6.90 -27.69 12.08
CA LYS A 184 -6.86 -26.84 13.28
C LYS A 184 -5.69 -27.20 14.21
N GLY A 185 -4.93 -26.18 14.62
CA GLY A 185 -3.83 -26.30 15.60
C GLY A 185 -2.51 -26.86 15.05
N ARG A 186 -2.43 -27.22 13.76
CA ARG A 186 -1.18 -27.68 13.14
C ARG A 186 -0.39 -26.51 12.55
N GLY A 187 0.91 -26.46 12.84
CA GLY A 187 1.82 -25.57 12.12
C GLY A 187 2.05 -26.03 10.69
N LEU A 188 2.71 -25.19 9.88
CA LEU A 188 3.08 -25.58 8.51
C LEU A 188 3.96 -26.84 8.51
N THR A 189 3.65 -27.77 7.61
CA THR A 189 4.45 -28.97 7.35
C THR A 189 5.83 -28.60 6.79
N LYS A 190 6.80 -29.53 6.85
CA LYS A 190 8.12 -29.33 6.24
C LYS A 190 8.01 -28.95 4.75
N LYS A 191 7.16 -29.68 4.00
CA LYS A 191 6.88 -29.41 2.59
C LYS A 191 6.36 -27.99 2.35
N GLN A 192 5.43 -27.52 3.19
CA GLN A 192 4.89 -26.15 3.08
C GLN A 192 5.93 -25.07 3.41
N LYS A 193 6.81 -25.32 4.39
CA LYS A 193 7.89 -24.37 4.74
C LYS A 193 8.96 -24.25 3.64
N GLU A 194 9.23 -25.35 2.94
CA GLU A 194 10.21 -25.41 1.85
C GLU A 194 9.62 -24.97 0.50
N TRP A 195 8.29 -24.94 0.36
CA TRP A 195 7.62 -24.53 -0.86
C TRP A 195 7.99 -23.10 -1.26
N ARG A 196 8.27 -22.91 -2.55
CA ARG A 196 8.57 -21.64 -3.17
C ARG A 196 7.73 -21.46 -4.43
N MET A 197 7.35 -20.23 -4.69
CA MET A 197 6.65 -19.83 -5.91
C MET A 197 7.38 -18.66 -6.55
N GLU A 198 7.60 -18.77 -7.85
CA GLU A 198 8.10 -17.66 -8.66
C GLU A 198 6.91 -17.00 -9.36
N LEU A 199 6.81 -15.67 -9.23
CA LEU A 199 5.81 -14.86 -9.91
C LEU A 199 6.50 -13.78 -10.73
N PRO A 200 6.24 -13.68 -12.05
CA PRO A 200 6.60 -12.49 -12.81
C PRO A 200 6.01 -11.23 -12.16
N LEU A 201 6.76 -10.14 -12.09
CA LEU A 201 6.24 -8.88 -11.54
C LEU A 201 5.00 -8.41 -12.31
N SER A 202 4.95 -8.68 -13.62
CA SER A 202 3.82 -8.36 -14.49
C SER A 202 2.56 -9.17 -14.20
N SER A 203 2.64 -10.27 -13.43
CA SER A 203 1.47 -11.07 -13.05
C SER A 203 0.88 -10.62 -11.71
N LEU A 204 1.62 -9.86 -10.91
CA LEU A 204 1.12 -9.30 -9.66
C LEU A 204 0.06 -8.23 -9.95
N ARG A 205 -1.04 -8.27 -9.19
CA ARG A 205 -2.17 -7.35 -9.33
C ARG A 205 -2.37 -6.51 -8.08
N LEU A 206 -2.16 -7.11 -6.91
CA LEU A 206 -2.20 -6.41 -5.63
C LEU A 206 -1.25 -7.11 -4.66
N VAL A 207 -0.43 -6.33 -3.96
CA VAL A 207 0.34 -6.79 -2.80
C VAL A 207 0.05 -5.84 -1.66
N ARG A 208 -0.41 -6.35 -0.53
CA ARG A 208 -0.62 -5.55 0.68
C ARG A 208 -0.14 -6.31 1.90
N LEU A 209 0.22 -5.59 2.95
CA LEU A 209 0.54 -6.24 4.23
C LEU A 209 -0.71 -6.97 4.75
N PHE A 210 -0.49 -8.12 5.36
CA PHE A 210 -1.55 -8.94 5.95
C PHE A 210 -1.41 -8.97 7.47
N MET A 211 -2.49 -8.74 8.21
CA MET A 211 -2.47 -8.84 9.67
C MET A 211 -3.05 -10.19 10.11
N ASP A 212 -2.23 -11.03 10.75
CA ASP A 212 -2.67 -12.28 11.37
C ASP A 212 -3.29 -11.95 12.74
N ILE A 213 -4.62 -11.78 12.78
CA ILE A 213 -5.42 -11.49 13.99
C ILE A 213 -5.91 -12.79 14.64
#